data_AF-A0A7J8QS47-F1
#
_entry.id   AF-A0A7J8QS47-F1
#
_cell.length_a   1.000
_cell.length_b   1.000
_cell.length_c   1.000
_cell.angle_alpha   90.00
_cell.angle_beta   90.00
_cell.angle_gamma   90.00
#
_symmetry.space_group_name_H-M   'P 1'
#
loop_
_entity.id
_entity.type
_entity.pdbx_description
1 polymer ?
#
loop_
_entity_poly.entity_id
_entity_poly.type
_entity_poly.pdbx_seq_one_letter_code
_entity_poly.pdbx_strand_id
1 'polypeptide(L)'
;MFGNQAGLDMLETTLVALQNVSLEKIFDENGRKALFAEFPQVMQQGFMCLQGGICLSSMGRAVSYERAVAWKVVNDEENAHCICFMFINWSFV
;
A
#
# COMPACT_ATOMS: atom_id res chain seq x y z
N MET A 1 -1.05 10.75 -2.83
CA MET A 1 -1.73 9.47 -2.50
C MET A 1 -3.15 9.78 -2.09
N PHE A 2 -4.11 8.91 -2.42
CA PHE A 2 -5.50 9.01 -2.00
C PHE A 2 -5.92 7.68 -1.37
N GLY A 3 -6.98 7.70 -0.57
CA GLY A 3 -7.49 6.51 0.10
C GLY A 3 -8.95 6.70 0.49
N ASN A 4 -9.67 5.59 0.62
CA ASN A 4 -10.99 5.60 1.24
C ASN A 4 -10.87 5.74 2.76
N GLN A 5 -12.00 5.86 3.46
CA GLN A 5 -11.99 6.03 4.92
C GLN A 5 -11.25 4.90 5.65
N ALA A 6 -11.46 3.64 5.25
CA ALA A 6 -10.77 2.50 5.86
C ALA A 6 -9.24 2.58 5.73
N GLY A 7 -8.72 3.01 4.57
CA GLY A 7 -7.29 3.21 4.39
C GLY A 7 -6.73 4.39 5.20
N LEU A 8 -7.52 5.46 5.35
CA LEU A 8 -7.16 6.59 6.21
C LEU A 8 -7.13 6.19 7.69
N ASP A 9 -8.12 5.42 8.14
CA ASP A 9 -8.19 4.90 9.51
C ASP A 9 -7.02 3.95 9.80
N MET A 10 -6.74 3.02 8.87
CA MET A 10 -5.61 2.10 8.95
C MET A 10 -4.27 2.84 9.09
N LEU A 11 -4.07 3.89 8.27
CA LEU A 11 -2.84 4.68 8.27
C LEU A 11 -2.83 5.80 9.32
N GLU A 12 -3.89 5.92 10.12
CA GLU A 12 -4.08 6.97 11.12
C GLU A 12 -3.80 8.38 10.59
N THR A 13 -4.40 8.70 9.45
CA THR A 13 -4.12 9.95 8.75
C THR A 13 -5.39 10.54 8.15
N THR A 14 -5.28 11.76 7.63
CA THR A 14 -6.37 12.42 6.90
C THR A 14 -6.06 12.43 5.41
N LEU A 15 -7.07 12.67 4.56
CA LEU A 15 -6.85 12.75 3.12
C LEU A 15 -5.78 13.80 2.74
N VAL A 16 -5.77 14.94 3.43
CA VAL A 16 -4.79 16.00 3.22
C VAL A 16 -3.39 15.55 3.65
N ALA A 17 -3.27 14.97 4.85
CA ALA A 17 -1.98 14.51 5.36
C ALA A 17 -1.40 13.31 4.59
N LEU A 18 -2.26 12.44 4.04
CA LEU A 18 -1.88 11.28 3.24
C LEU A 18 -1.05 11.68 2.01
N GLN A 19 -1.26 12.88 1.45
CA GLN A 19 -0.48 13.39 0.32
C GLN A 19 1.00 13.57 0.66
N ASN A 20 1.34 13.75 1.94
CA ASN A 20 2.71 13.93 2.44
C ASN A 20 3.33 12.64 3.02
N VAL A 21 2.60 11.52 2.98
CA VAL A 21 3.11 10.21 3.43
C VAL A 21 3.85 9.53 2.28
N SER A 22 5.09 9.13 2.52
CA SER A 22 5.83 8.26 1.59
C SER A 22 5.49 6.80 1.86
N LEU A 23 5.50 5.97 0.81
CA LEU A 23 5.33 4.50 0.95
C LEU A 23 6.37 3.89 1.91
N GLU A 24 7.55 4.49 1.99
CA GLU A 24 8.62 4.06 2.89
C GLU A 24 8.30 4.23 4.37
N LYS A 25 7.35 5.13 4.70
CA LYS A 25 6.86 5.29 6.08
C LYS A 25 5.78 4.28 6.43
N ILE A 26 5.16 3.66 5.43
CA ILE A 26 4.08 2.68 5.60
C ILE A 26 4.67 1.29 5.75
N PHE A 27 5.61 0.90 4.89
CA PHE A 27 6.23 -0.43 4.96
C PHE A 27 7.52 -0.39 5.77
N ASP A 28 7.71 -1.38 6.64
CA ASP A 28 9.00 -1.61 7.31
C ASP A 28 10.08 -2.06 6.30
N GLU A 29 11.30 -2.32 6.78
CA GLU A 29 12.39 -2.74 5.88
C GLU A 29 12.06 -4.02 5.09
N ASN A 30 11.41 -4.99 5.72
CA ASN A 30 11.07 -6.27 5.07
C ASN A 30 9.96 -6.09 4.04
N GLY A 31 8.91 -5.34 4.39
CA GLY A 31 7.83 -4.99 3.48
C GLY A 31 8.32 -4.20 2.27
N ARG A 32 9.26 -3.27 2.47
CA ARG A 32 9.89 -2.54 1.35
C ARG A 32 10.68 -3.48 0.44
N LYS A 33 11.51 -4.37 0.97
CA LYS A 33 12.26 -5.35 0.17
C LYS A 33 11.33 -6.24 -0.64
N ALA A 34 10.26 -6.75 -0.01
CA ALA A 34 9.26 -7.54 -0.70
C ALA A 34 8.56 -6.74 -1.82
N LEU A 35 8.12 -5.51 -1.52
CA LEU A 35 7.49 -4.65 -2.53
C LEU A 35 8.44 -4.38 -3.70
N PHE A 36 9.71 -4.04 -3.44
CA PHE A 36 10.67 -3.73 -4.51
C PHE A 36 11.05 -4.94 -5.35
N ALA A 37 11.14 -6.14 -4.75
CA ALA A 37 11.42 -7.37 -5.49
C ALA A 37 10.29 -7.68 -6.49
N GLU A 38 9.05 -7.42 -6.09
CA GLU A 38 7.85 -7.77 -6.84
C GLU A 38 7.35 -6.62 -7.74
N PHE A 39 7.84 -5.39 -7.54
CA PHE A 39 7.43 -4.21 -8.28
C PHE A 39 7.57 -4.34 -9.81
N PRO A 40 8.67 -4.91 -10.36
CA PRO A 40 8.78 -5.13 -11.80
C PRO A 40 7.68 -6.05 -12.32
N GLN A 41 7.29 -7.04 -11.52
CA GLN A 41 6.23 -7.98 -11.86
C GLN A 41 4.86 -7.28 -11.88
N VAL A 42 4.57 -6.40 -10.90
CA VAL A 42 3.36 -5.56 -10.94
C VAL A 42 3.33 -4.69 -12.18
N MET A 43 4.47 -4.11 -12.57
CA MET A 43 4.55 -3.25 -13.75
C MET A 43 4.31 -4.01 -15.05
N GLN A 44 4.74 -5.27 -15.15
CA GLN A 44 4.57 -6.12 -16.33
C GLN A 44 3.21 -6.83 -16.37
N GLN A 45 2.81 -7.47 -15.27
CA GLN A 45 1.61 -8.32 -15.17
C GLN A 45 0.35 -7.56 -14.73
N GLY A 46 0.50 -6.33 -14.23
CA GLY A 46 -0.59 -5.44 -13.85
C GLY A 46 -0.99 -5.53 -12.37
N PHE A 47 -0.70 -6.64 -11.68
CA PHE A 47 -1.00 -6.77 -10.24
C PHE A 47 -0.13 -7.81 -9.54
N MET A 48 -0.17 -7.80 -8.20
CA MET A 48 0.38 -8.84 -7.34
C MET A 48 -0.48 -9.03 -6.08
N CYS A 49 -0.41 -10.23 -5.50
CA CYS A 49 -1.00 -10.56 -4.21
C CYS A 49 0.13 -10.78 -3.19
N LEU A 50 0.19 -9.91 -2.19
CA LEU A 50 1.10 -9.99 -1.06
C LEU A 50 0.50 -10.91 0.01
N GLN A 51 1.32 -11.78 0.58
CA GLN A 51 0.96 -12.54 1.78
C GLN A 51 0.73 -11.60 2.97
N GLY A 52 0.05 -12.10 4.00
CA GLY A 52 -0.18 -11.36 5.24
C GLY A 52 1.11 -10.89 5.90
N GLY A 53 1.04 -9.75 6.58
CA GLY A 53 2.21 -9.09 7.13
C GLY A 53 1.85 -7.96 8.09
N ILE A 54 2.87 -7.15 8.40
CA ILE A 54 2.75 -5.98 9.25
C ILE A 54 3.24 -4.77 8.46
N CYS A 55 2.50 -3.68 8.55
CA CYS A 55 2.94 -2.35 8.13
C CYS A 55 2.80 -1.36 9.29
N LEU A 56 3.23 -0.13 9.08
CA LEU A 56 3.16 0.96 10.05
C LEU A 56 2.12 1.98 9.61
N SER A 57 1.36 2.49 10.57
CA SER A 57 0.57 3.70 10.38
C SER A 57 1.47 4.93 10.30
N SER A 58 0.90 6.09 9.93
CA SER A 58 1.61 7.38 9.91
C SER A 58 2.09 7.82 11.30
N MET A 59 1.51 7.24 12.36
CA MET A 59 1.88 7.47 13.75
C MET A 59 2.89 6.44 14.28
N GLY A 60 3.33 5.51 13.43
CA GLY A 60 4.30 4.47 13.78
C GLY A 60 3.72 3.27 14.53
N ARG A 61 2.38 3.13 14.61
CA ARG A 61 1.75 1.93 15.21
C ARG A 61 1.78 0.78 14.22
N ALA A 62 2.00 -0.43 14.74
CA ALA A 62 1.96 -1.64 13.93
C ALA A 62 0.52 -1.98 13.53
N VAL A 63 0.34 -2.30 12.27
CA VAL A 63 -0.92 -2.74 11.67
C VAL A 63 -0.68 -4.08 11.02
N SER A 64 -1.37 -5.11 11.49
CA SER A 64 -1.40 -6.41 10.84
C SER A 64 -2.41 -6.40 9.69
N TYR A 65 -2.16 -7.20 8.66
CA TYR A 65 -3.11 -7.47 7.58
C TYR A 65 -2.99 -8.93 7.12
N GLU A 66 -4.10 -9.54 6.74
CA GLU A 66 -4.12 -10.94 6.30
C GLU A 66 -3.61 -11.10 4.86
N ARG A 67 -3.90 -10.10 4.02
CA ARG A 67 -3.48 -10.06 2.62
C ARG A 67 -3.42 -8.62 2.15
N ALA A 68 -2.54 -8.36 1.18
CA ALA A 68 -2.63 -7.12 0.41
C ALA A 68 -2.60 -7.42 -1.09
N VAL A 69 -3.25 -6.56 -1.87
CA VAL A 69 -3.19 -6.60 -3.34
C VAL A 69 -2.64 -5.26 -3.80
N ALA A 70 -1.64 -5.30 -4.67
CA ALA A 70 -1.13 -4.10 -5.33
C ALA A 70 -1.37 -4.22 -6.83
N TRP A 71 -1.89 -3.18 -7.47
CA TRP A 71 -2.12 -3.18 -8.91
C TRP A 71 -1.77 -1.86 -9.55
N LYS A 72 -1.30 -1.94 -10.79
CA LYS A 72 -1.06 -0.80 -11.66
C LYS A 72 -2.39 -0.29 -12.20
N VAL A 73 -2.68 0.98 -11.96
CA VAL A 73 -3.77 1.69 -12.61
C VAL A 73 -3.21 2.32 -13.87
N VAL A 74 -3.87 2.07 -15.00
CA VAL A 74 -3.54 2.69 -16.28
C VAL A 74 -4.55 3.80 -16.60
N ASN A 75 -4.15 4.81 -17.35
CA ASN A 75 -5.05 5.82 -17.88
C ASN A 75 -5.66 5.36 -19.22
N ASP A 76 -6.45 6.22 -19.86
CA ASP A 76 -7.12 5.94 -21.14
C ASP A 76 -6.15 5.68 -22.31
N GLU A 77 -4.88 6.06 -22.16
CA GLU A 77 -3.80 5.85 -23.13
C GLU A 77 -2.95 4.61 -22.80
N GLU A 78 -3.41 3.75 -21.89
CA GLU A 78 -2.71 2.56 -21.38
C GLU A 78 -1.39 2.85 -20.64
N ASN A 79 -1.12 4.12 -20.33
CA ASN A 79 0.06 4.54 -19.57
C ASN A 79 -0.16 4.32 -18.07
N ALA A 80 0.90 3.90 -17.36
CA ALA A 80 0.86 3.71 -15.92
C ALA A 80 0.60 5.04 -15.19
N HIS A 81 -0.54 5.16 -14.51
CA HIS A 81 -0.92 6.36 -13.77
C HIS A 81 -0.46 6.31 -12.32
N CYS A 82 -0.71 5.20 -11.62
CA CYS A 82 -0.28 4.97 -10.24
C CYS A 82 -0.31 3.48 -9.88
N ILE A 83 0.15 3.15 -8.67
CA ILE A 83 -0.07 1.85 -8.03
C ILE A 83 -1.10 2.05 -6.92
N CYS A 84 -2.11 1.19 -6.88
CA CYS A 84 -3.07 1.12 -5.79
C CYS A 84 -2.80 -0.08 -4.89
N PHE A 85 -3.18 0.05 -3.62
CA PHE A 85 -3.08 -1.01 -2.61
C PHE A 85 -4.44 -1.24 -1.97
N MET A 86 -4.75 -2.50 -1.70
CA MET A 86 -5.88 -2.92 -0.88
C MET A 86 -5.35 -3.84 0.21
N PHE A 87 -5.65 -3.52 1.47
CA PHE A 87 -5.32 -4.35 2.63
C PHE A 87 -6.59 -5.02 3.13
N ILE A 88 -6.53 -6.33 3.33
CA ILE A 88 -7.67 -7.16 3.71
C ILE A 88 -7.51 -7.58 5.18
N ASN A 89 -8.61 -7.46 5.94
CA ASN A 89 -8.69 -7.85 7.35
C ASN A 89 -7.54 -7.26 8.18
N TRP A 90 -7.35 -5.94 8.08
CA TRP A 90 -6.32 -5.25 8.84
C TRP A 90 -6.79 -4.91 10.26
N SER A 91 -5.85 -4.84 11.20
CA SER A 91 -6.11 -4.41 12.58
C SER A 91 -4.85 -3.81 13.21
N PHE A 92 -5.02 -2.92 14.18
CA PHE A 92 -3.90 -2.53 15.05
C PHE A 92 -3.48 -3.71 15.94
N VAL A 93 -2.17 -3.85 16.16
CA VAL A 93 -1.57 -4.83 17.07
C VAL A 93 -1.50 -4.27 18.50
#